data_AF-A0A3Q0JH77-F1
#
_entry.id   AF-A0A3Q0JH77-F1
#
_cell.length_a   1.000
_cell.length_b   1.000
_cell.length_c   1.000
_cell.angle_alpha   90.00
_cell.angle_beta   90.00
_cell.angle_gamma   90.00
#
_symmetry.space_group_name_H-M   'P 1'
#
loop_
_entity.id
_entity.type
_entity.pdbx_description
1 polymer ?
#
loop_
_entity_poly.entity_id
_entity_poly.type
_entity_poly.pdbx_seq_one_letter_code
_entity_poly.pdbx_strand_id
1 'polypeptide(L)'
;MQLTMKTKLTELLHRKVPILAWLPKYNVNAAVSDVLAGITVGLTLIPQAIAYASLAGLNPKYGLYSSIFGGVMYIFLGTTKQLSVGPTSIMALLCLTYTHDTSLEMVAFLTFLTGLVQLTCGLLSLGKCKSYLYYGTPMSDVHT
;
A
#
# COMPACT_ATOMS: atom_id res chain seq x y z
N MET A 1 -1.59 -7.37 41.34
CA MET A 1 -0.57 -6.65 40.54
C MET A 1 -0.17 -7.35 39.23
N GLN A 2 -0.28 -8.69 39.10
CA GLN A 2 0.09 -9.42 37.87
C GLN A 2 -0.97 -9.45 36.75
N LEU A 3 -2.24 -9.14 37.03
CA LEU A 3 -3.33 -9.22 36.04
C LEU A 3 -3.43 -8.02 35.07
N THR A 4 -2.91 -6.84 35.45
CA THR A 4 -2.99 -5.60 34.64
C THR A 4 -1.95 -5.54 33.52
N MET A 5 -0.85 -6.32 33.61
CA MET A 5 0.24 -6.30 32.62
C MET A 5 -0.09 -7.09 31.35
N LYS A 6 -0.87 -8.18 31.45
CA LYS A 6 -1.26 -8.99 30.28
C LYS A 6 -2.20 -8.23 29.34
N THR A 7 -3.14 -7.44 29.87
CA THR A 7 -4.13 -6.71 29.07
C THR A 7 -3.51 -5.58 28.23
N LYS A 8 -2.54 -4.83 28.77
CA LYS A 8 -1.81 -3.81 27.99
C LYS A 8 -0.95 -4.40 26.88
N LEU A 9 -0.33 -5.57 27.10
CA LEU A 9 0.50 -6.22 26.08
C LEU A 9 -0.35 -6.80 24.94
N THR A 10 -1.51 -7.39 25.26
CA THR A 10 -2.46 -7.87 24.26
C THR A 10 -3.06 -6.72 23.46
N GLU A 11 -3.41 -5.59 24.08
CA GLU A 11 -3.85 -4.35 23.41
C GLU A 11 -2.78 -3.78 22.45
N LEU A 12 -1.50 -3.77 22.87
CA LEU A 12 -0.40 -3.30 22.03
C LEU A 12 -0.07 -4.28 20.88
N LEU A 13 -0.24 -5.59 21.07
CA LEU A 13 -0.11 -6.60 20.01
C LEU A 13 -1.26 -6.52 19.01
N HIS A 14 -2.50 -6.36 19.47
CA HIS A 14 -3.70 -6.25 18.63
C HIS A 14 -3.69 -4.98 17.76
N ARG A 15 -3.06 -3.91 18.27
CA ARG A 15 -2.88 -2.64 17.56
C ARG A 15 -1.71 -2.64 16.56
N LYS A 16 -0.70 -3.49 16.74
CA LYS A 16 0.44 -3.61 15.80
C LYS A 16 0.28 -4.71 14.75
N VAL A 17 -0.54 -5.72 15.01
CA VAL A 17 -0.74 -6.84 14.08
C VAL A 17 -2.24 -7.13 13.93
N PRO A 18 -2.98 -6.31 13.17
CA PRO A 18 -4.42 -6.51 12.93
C PRO A 18 -4.73 -7.85 12.25
N ILE A 19 -3.72 -8.52 11.67
CA ILE A 19 -3.80 -9.88 11.13
C ILE A 19 -4.29 -10.89 12.19
N LEU A 20 -3.81 -10.83 13.45
CA LEU A 20 -4.17 -11.81 14.50
C LEU A 20 -5.58 -11.59 15.06
N ALA A 21 -6.14 -10.39 14.88
CA ALA A 21 -7.50 -10.06 15.31
C ALA A 21 -8.57 -10.70 14.40
N TRP A 22 -8.28 -10.80 13.10
CA TRP A 22 -9.24 -11.26 12.11
C TRP A 22 -9.12 -12.75 11.77
N LEU A 23 -7.92 -13.34 11.93
CA LEU A 23 -7.62 -14.71 11.54
C LEU A 23 -8.48 -15.76 12.26
N PRO A 24 -8.78 -15.63 13.58
CA PRO A 24 -9.60 -16.61 14.29
C PRO A 24 -11.10 -16.51 14.01
N LYS A 25 -11.58 -15.40 13.43
CA LYS A 25 -12.99 -15.18 13.03
C LYS A 25 -13.24 -15.50 11.55
N TYR A 26 -12.24 -16.05 10.87
CA TYR A 26 -12.26 -16.24 9.42
C TYR A 26 -13.08 -17.48 9.04
N ASN A 27 -14.19 -17.26 8.34
CA ASN A 27 -15.08 -18.32 7.86
C ASN A 27 -14.56 -18.86 6.51
N VAL A 28 -14.67 -20.17 6.26
CA VAL A 28 -14.28 -20.81 4.99
C VAL A 28 -14.95 -20.19 3.77
N ASN A 29 -16.18 -19.68 3.89
CA ASN A 29 -16.85 -18.95 2.81
C ASN A 29 -16.17 -17.60 2.50
N ALA A 30 -15.62 -16.93 3.52
CA ALA A 30 -14.84 -15.71 3.32
C ALA A 30 -13.48 -16.01 2.67
N ALA A 31 -12.87 -17.16 2.97
CA ALA A 31 -11.64 -17.62 2.32
C ALA A 31 -11.83 -17.78 0.80
N VAL A 32 -12.92 -18.42 0.37
CA VAL A 32 -13.24 -18.58 -1.05
C VAL A 32 -13.47 -17.22 -1.72
N SER A 33 -14.17 -16.32 -1.03
CA SER A 33 -14.46 -14.97 -1.53
C SER A 33 -13.19 -14.12 -1.67
N ASP A 34 -12.27 -14.21 -0.71
CA ASP A 34 -10.98 -13.50 -0.74
C ASP A 34 -10.03 -14.09 -1.79
N VAL A 35 -10.06 -15.42 -2.03
CA VAL A 35 -9.28 -16.05 -3.12
C VAL A 35 -9.78 -15.58 -4.48
N LEU A 36 -11.10 -15.56 -4.71
CA LEU A 36 -11.68 -15.06 -5.95
C LEU A 36 -11.39 -13.57 -6.14
N ALA A 37 -11.48 -12.77 -5.07
CA ALA A 37 -11.10 -11.36 -5.09
C ALA A 37 -9.60 -11.18 -5.40
N GLY A 38 -8.73 -11.98 -4.79
CA GLY A 38 -7.28 -11.96 -5.03
C GLY A 38 -6.91 -12.32 -6.47
N ILE A 39 -7.56 -13.34 -7.06
CA ILE A 39 -7.38 -13.70 -8.47
C ILE A 39 -7.83 -12.55 -9.38
N THR A 40 -8.99 -11.96 -9.10
CA THR A 40 -9.54 -10.85 -9.89
C THR A 40 -8.63 -9.62 -9.84
N VAL A 41 -8.16 -9.26 -8.64
CA VAL A 41 -7.23 -8.14 -8.43
C VAL A 41 -5.88 -8.44 -9.07
N GLY A 42 -5.36 -9.66 -8.96
CA GLY A 42 -4.12 -10.08 -9.63
C GLY A 42 -4.21 -9.99 -11.15
N LEU A 43 -5.30 -10.49 -11.73
CA LEU A 43 -5.53 -10.48 -13.18
C LEU A 43 -5.64 -9.05 -13.74
N THR A 44 -6.19 -8.11 -12.97
CA THR A 44 -6.29 -6.69 -13.37
C THR A 44 -4.99 -5.92 -13.15
N LEU A 45 -4.20 -6.26 -12.12
CA LEU A 45 -2.90 -5.64 -11.83
C LEU A 45 -1.83 -5.95 -12.89
N ILE A 46 -1.81 -7.16 -13.46
CA ILE A 46 -0.82 -7.56 -14.48
C ILE A 46 -0.84 -6.62 -15.71
N PRO A 47 -1.97 -6.46 -16.43
CA PRO A 47 -2.02 -5.56 -17.59
C PRO A 47 -1.82 -4.09 -17.19
N GLN A 48 -2.33 -3.68 -16.02
CA GLN A 48 -2.15 -2.32 -15.51
C GLN A 48 -0.67 -1.99 -15.28
N ALA A 49 0.09 -2.89 -14.64
CA ALA A 49 1.52 -2.70 -14.37
C ALA A 49 2.36 -2.66 -15.65
N ILE A 50 2.02 -3.49 -16.65
CA ILE A 50 2.67 -3.49 -17.97
C ILE A 50 2.42 -2.17 -18.69
N ALA A 51 1.17 -1.70 -18.71
CA ALA A 51 0.79 -0.44 -19.34
C ALA A 51 1.52 0.76 -18.70
N TYR A 52 1.61 0.81 -17.37
CA TYR A 52 2.28 1.89 -16.66
C TYR A 52 3.81 1.87 -16.80
N ALA A 53 4.44 0.70 -16.85
CA ALA A 53 5.88 0.63 -17.17
C ALA A 53 6.16 1.11 -18.59
N SER A 54 5.33 0.74 -19.55
CA SER A 54 5.43 1.24 -20.92
C SER A 54 5.20 2.75 -20.99
N LEU A 55 4.27 3.29 -20.20
CA LEU A 55 4.01 4.73 -20.11
C LEU A 55 5.21 5.49 -19.52
N ALA A 56 5.94 4.88 -18.60
CA ALA A 56 7.14 5.45 -17.98
C ALA A 56 8.39 5.37 -18.88
N GLY A 57 8.30 4.79 -20.08
CA GLY A 57 9.45 4.60 -20.99
C GLY A 57 10.42 3.49 -20.55
N LEU A 58 10.01 2.64 -19.60
CA LEU A 58 10.83 1.54 -19.06
C LEU A 58 10.42 0.19 -19.66
N ASN A 59 11.31 -0.81 -19.56
CA ASN A 59 10.97 -2.17 -19.97
C ASN A 59 9.79 -2.71 -19.13
N PRO A 60 8.73 -3.27 -19.75
CA PRO A 60 7.56 -3.79 -19.03
C PRO A 60 7.85 -4.76 -17.88
N LYS A 61 8.98 -5.48 -17.96
CA LYS A 61 9.44 -6.39 -16.90
C LYS A 61 9.59 -5.69 -15.55
N TYR A 62 10.05 -4.43 -15.53
CA TYR A 62 10.24 -3.68 -14.29
C TYR A 62 8.91 -3.28 -13.62
N GLY A 63 7.86 -3.03 -14.40
CA GLY A 63 6.51 -2.78 -13.87
C GLY A 63 5.95 -3.99 -13.15
N LEU A 64 6.13 -5.18 -13.74
CA LEU A 64 5.66 -6.43 -13.16
C LEU A 64 6.40 -6.75 -11.85
N TYR A 65 7.72 -6.56 -11.81
CA TYR A 65 8.51 -6.74 -10.59
C TYR A 65 8.05 -5.79 -9.48
N SER A 66 7.87 -4.50 -9.78
CA SER A 66 7.42 -3.51 -8.80
C SER A 66 6.05 -3.87 -8.20
N SER A 67 5.09 -4.30 -9.02
CA SER A 67 3.74 -4.65 -8.54
C SER A 67 3.72 -5.91 -7.66
N ILE A 68 4.51 -6.94 -7.99
CA ILE A 68 4.57 -8.18 -7.20
C ILE A 68 5.25 -7.92 -5.86
N PHE A 69 6.44 -7.29 -5.87
CA PHE A 69 7.17 -6.99 -4.65
C PHE A 69 6.41 -6.01 -3.75
N GLY A 70 5.76 -5.00 -4.33
CA GLY A 70 4.89 -4.08 -3.58
C GLY A 70 3.74 -4.79 -2.86
N GLY A 71 3.06 -5.70 -3.55
CA GLY A 71 1.99 -6.53 -2.97
C GLY A 71 2.49 -7.44 -1.84
N VAL A 72 3.61 -8.14 -2.04
CA VAL A 72 4.20 -9.02 -1.02
C VAL A 72 4.62 -8.22 0.22
N MET A 73 5.28 -7.08 0.04
CA MET A 73 5.66 -6.20 1.16
C MET A 73 4.45 -5.66 1.90
N TYR A 74 3.35 -5.37 1.20
CA TYR A 74 2.10 -4.96 1.83
C TYR A 74 1.45 -6.08 2.65
N ILE A 75 1.59 -7.35 2.29
CA ILE A 75 1.08 -8.47 3.10
C ILE A 75 1.78 -8.51 4.47
N PHE A 76 3.08 -8.21 4.53
CA PHE A 76 3.86 -8.23 5.77
C PHE A 76 3.70 -6.96 6.61
N LEU A 77 3.63 -5.78 5.99
CA LEU A 77 3.62 -4.47 6.67
C LEU A 77 2.23 -3.79 6.66
N GLY A 78 1.24 -4.38 6.00
CA GLY A 78 -0.07 -3.79 5.74
C GLY A 78 -0.92 -3.65 6.98
N THR A 79 -1.34 -2.42 7.26
CA THR A 79 -2.24 -2.07 8.35
C THR A 79 -3.73 -2.14 7.95
N THR A 80 -4.06 -2.16 6.64
CA THR A 80 -5.44 -2.14 6.14
C THR A 80 -5.73 -3.36 5.26
N LYS A 81 -6.87 -4.03 5.50
CA LYS A 81 -7.29 -5.24 4.77
C LYS A 81 -7.51 -5.05 3.26
N GLN A 82 -7.82 -3.84 2.80
CA GLN A 82 -8.40 -3.58 1.48
C GLN A 82 -7.57 -2.62 0.61
N LEU A 83 -6.33 -2.30 0.99
CA LEU A 83 -5.51 -1.41 0.19
C LEU A 83 -4.73 -2.22 -0.86
N SER A 84 -5.03 -1.97 -2.13
CA SER A 84 -4.19 -2.46 -3.23
C SER A 84 -3.01 -1.52 -3.43
N VAL A 85 -1.80 -2.01 -3.18
CA VAL A 85 -0.56 -1.28 -3.44
C VAL A 85 -0.08 -1.66 -4.83
N GLY A 86 -0.05 -0.69 -5.74
CA GLY A 86 0.42 -0.89 -7.10
C GLY A 86 0.94 0.40 -7.73
N PRO A 87 1.64 0.29 -8.87
CA PRO A 87 2.05 1.46 -9.64
C PRO A 87 0.80 2.23 -10.11
N THR A 88 0.86 3.56 -10.07
CA THR A 88 -0.21 4.45 -10.53
C THR A 88 0.24 5.25 -11.76
N SER A 89 -0.71 5.69 -12.57
CA SER A 89 -0.43 6.49 -13.78
C SER A 89 0.40 7.75 -13.48
N ILE A 90 0.12 8.43 -12.36
CA ILE A 90 0.85 9.63 -11.94
C ILE A 90 2.33 9.32 -11.66
N MET A 91 2.62 8.20 -10.97
CA MET A 91 3.99 7.78 -10.69
C MET A 91 4.75 7.44 -11.98
N ALA A 92 4.08 6.80 -12.95
CA ALA A 92 4.66 6.48 -14.25
C ALA A 92 5.03 7.75 -15.06
N LEU A 93 4.11 8.73 -15.09
CA LEU A 93 4.36 10.01 -15.76
C LEU A 93 5.47 10.81 -15.09
N LEU A 94 5.49 10.86 -13.76
CA LEU A 94 6.55 11.55 -13.03
C LEU A 94 7.91 10.89 -13.32
N CYS A 95 7.97 9.55 -13.31
CA CYS A 95 9.19 8.84 -13.67
C CYS A 95 9.62 9.17 -15.11
N LEU A 96 8.69 9.21 -16.06
CA LEU A 96 8.97 9.58 -17.46
C LEU A 96 9.64 10.95 -17.55
N THR A 97 9.14 11.96 -16.83
CA THR A 97 9.73 13.31 -16.85
C THR A 97 11.18 13.38 -16.35
N TYR A 98 11.59 12.45 -15.48
CA TYR A 98 12.95 12.38 -14.94
C TYR A 98 13.85 11.34 -15.64
N THR A 99 13.28 10.46 -16.47
CA THR A 99 14.00 9.35 -17.13
C THR A 99 14.32 9.67 -18.59
N HIS A 100 13.84 10.81 -19.12
CA HIS A 100 13.93 11.14 -20.55
C HIS A 100 15.36 11.21 -21.10
N ASP A 101 16.38 11.40 -20.26
CA ASP A 101 17.79 11.55 -20.67
C ASP A 101 18.79 10.70 -19.86
N THR A 102 18.34 9.78 -18.99
CA THR A 102 19.24 9.11 -18.03
C THR A 102 19.15 7.58 -18.02
N SER A 103 20.29 6.95 -17.68
CA SER A 103 20.45 5.50 -17.48
C SER A 103 19.58 4.93 -16.33
N LEU A 104 19.37 3.61 -16.37
CA LEU A 104 18.58 2.85 -15.38
C LEU A 104 19.02 3.06 -13.92
N GLU A 105 20.28 3.47 -13.72
CA GLU A 105 20.87 3.75 -12.42
C GLU A 105 20.19 4.93 -11.72
N MET A 106 19.86 6.00 -12.45
CA MET A 106 19.17 7.16 -11.85
C MET A 106 17.77 6.79 -11.36
N VAL A 107 17.06 5.92 -12.09
CA VAL A 107 15.74 5.41 -11.66
C VAL A 107 15.89 4.59 -10.37
N ALA A 108 16.95 3.79 -10.24
CA ALA A 108 17.22 3.04 -9.01
C ALA A 108 17.54 3.97 -7.83
N PHE A 109 18.38 5.00 -8.02
CA PHE A 109 18.67 6.01 -7.00
C PHE A 109 17.41 6.79 -6.59
N LEU A 110 16.59 7.21 -7.55
CA LEU A 110 15.35 7.95 -7.28
C LEU A 110 14.34 7.10 -6.50
N THR A 111 14.22 5.81 -6.86
CA THR A 111 13.36 4.85 -6.16
C THR A 111 13.86 4.62 -4.72
N PHE A 112 15.17 4.47 -4.55
CA PHE A 112 15.79 4.32 -3.23
C PHE A 112 15.56 5.56 -2.35
N LEU A 113 15.78 6.75 -2.89
CA LEU A 113 15.58 8.01 -2.18
C LEU A 113 14.10 8.25 -1.83
N THR A 114 13.18 7.92 -2.75
CA THR A 114 11.73 7.96 -2.50
C THR A 114 11.34 7.02 -1.35
N GLY A 115 11.91 5.80 -1.32
CA GLY A 115 11.71 4.86 -0.23
C GLY A 115 12.21 5.39 1.12
N LEU A 116 13.38 6.01 1.15
CA LEU A 116 13.93 6.62 2.36
C LEU A 116 13.05 7.77 2.87
N VAL A 117 12.62 8.67 1.98
CA VAL A 117 11.70 9.77 2.31
C VAL A 117 10.38 9.21 2.85
N GLN A 118 9.83 8.17 2.23
CA GLN A 118 8.59 7.54 2.68
C GLN A 118 8.75 6.88 4.06
N LEU A 119 9.91 6.28 4.34
CA LEU A 119 10.24 5.73 5.66
C LEU A 119 10.33 6.84 6.72
N THR A 120 11.03 7.94 6.42
CA THR A 120 11.13 9.09 7.32
C THR A 120 9.76 9.72 7.60
N CYS A 121 8.94 9.91 6.57
CA CYS A 121 7.56 10.39 6.71
C CYS A 121 6.68 9.43 7.52
N GLY A 122 6.87 8.13 7.34
CA GLY A 122 6.22 7.09 8.15
C GLY A 122 6.62 7.18 9.62
N LEU A 123 7.91 7.39 9.91
CA LEU A 123 8.45 7.53 11.26
C LEU A 123 7.91 8.79 11.97
N LEU A 124 7.83 9.90 11.23
CA LEU A 124 7.27 11.17 11.70
C LEU A 124 5.74 11.12 11.92
N SER A 125 5.08 9.98 11.69
CA SER A 125 3.65 9.78 11.93
C SER A 125 2.72 10.79 11.23
N LEU A 126 3.13 11.33 10.08
CA LEU A 126 2.35 12.24 9.22
C LEU A 126 1.00 11.64 8.76
N GLY A 127 0.80 10.33 8.94
CA GLY A 127 -0.51 9.68 8.79
C GLY A 127 -1.61 10.29 9.68
N LYS A 128 -1.27 10.86 10.84
CA LYS A 128 -2.24 11.54 11.73
C LYS A 128 -2.79 12.83 11.13
N CYS A 129 -1.99 13.55 10.34
CA CYS A 129 -2.40 14.80 9.68
C CYS A 129 -3.41 14.55 8.54
N LYS A 130 -3.28 13.44 7.82
CA LYS A 130 -4.26 13.06 6.78
C LYS A 130 -5.66 12.91 7.37
N SER A 131 -5.78 12.30 8.56
CA SER A 131 -7.07 12.19 9.25
C SER A 131 -7.70 13.56 9.48
N TYR A 132 -6.92 14.57 9.85
CA TYR A 132 -7.44 15.91 10.14
C TYR A 132 -8.03 16.62 8.91
N LEU A 133 -7.45 16.39 7.73
CA LEU A 133 -7.91 17.00 6.48
C LEU A 133 -9.27 16.43 6.01
N TYR A 134 -9.51 15.12 6.19
CA TYR A 134 -10.79 14.49 5.83
C TYR A 134 -11.96 14.87 6.75
N TYR A 135 -11.70 15.25 8.01
CA TYR A 135 -12.72 15.72 8.95
C TYR A 135 -12.93 17.26 8.90
N GLY A 136 -12.24 17.97 8.01
CA GLY A 136 -12.27 19.44 7.91
C GLY A 136 -13.38 20.03 7.04
N THR A 137 -14.15 19.21 6.32
CA THR A 137 -15.39 19.65 5.64
C THR A 137 -16.59 19.26 6.50
N PRO A 138 -17.29 20.20 7.15
CA PRO A 138 -18.56 19.88 7.79
C PRO A 138 -19.52 19.36 6.71
N MET A 139 -19.90 18.09 6.79
CA MET A 139 -21.03 17.52 6.06
C MET A 139 -22.34 18.05 6.70
N SER A 140 -22.56 19.36 6.65
CA SER A 140 -23.82 20.00 7.08
C SER A 140 -24.67 20.54 5.94
N ASP A 141 -24.24 20.39 4.67
CA ASP A 141 -25.00 20.84 3.50
C ASP A 141 -25.17 19.75 2.44
N VAL A 142 -25.78 18.64 2.82
CA VAL A 142 -26.68 17.91 1.91
C VAL A 142 -28.07 17.99 2.52
N HIS A 143 -28.82 18.97 2.03
CA HIS A 143 -30.25 19.13 2.28
C HIS A 143 -31.02 17.88 1.82
N THR A 144 -32.03 17.52 2.63
CA THR A 144 -33.25 16.75 2.32
C THR A 144 -33.13 15.33 1.79
#